data_AF-A0A925JMC0-F1
#
_entry.id   AF-A0A925JMC0-F1
#
_cell.length_a   1.000
_cell.length_b   1.000
_cell.length_c   1.000
_cell.angle_alpha   90.00
_cell.angle_beta   90.00
_cell.angle_gamma   90.00
#
_symmetry.space_group_name_H-M   'P 1'
#
loop_
_entity.id
_entity.type
_entity.pdbx_description
1 polymer ?
#
loop_
_entity_poly.entity_id
_entity_poly.type
_entity_poly.pdbx_seq_one_letter_code
_entity_poly.pdbx_strand_id
1 'polypeptide(L)'
;MEICLLLSGDKCTGLSVSDFDTYKIPAPPQGSKEEGLNCYLIFSNSEEAIKYAIHLNDVYERMEASSKYKCSRKKIKQIIKAVNEQADFKDLTF
;
A
#
# COMPACT_ATOMS: atom_id res chain seq x y z
N MET A 1 9.23 0.70 -10.76
CA MET A 1 9.66 0.62 -9.35
C MET A 1 8.90 -0.51 -8.67
N GLU A 2 9.54 -1.30 -7.82
CA GLU A 2 8.88 -2.36 -7.04
C GLU A 2 8.99 -2.05 -5.55
N ILE A 3 7.86 -2.13 -4.83
CA ILE A 3 7.78 -1.98 -3.37
C ILE A 3 7.49 -3.35 -2.77
N CYS A 4 8.44 -3.87 -1.99
CA CYS A 4 8.26 -5.13 -1.28
C CYS A 4 7.44 -4.93 -0.01
N LEU A 5 6.35 -5.68 0.12
CA LEU A 5 5.50 -5.76 1.31
C LEU A 5 5.65 -7.13 1.96
N LEU A 6 6.07 -7.15 3.22
CA LEU A 6 6.13 -8.38 4.01
C LEU A 6 4.72 -8.73 4.52
N LEU A 7 4.14 -9.81 4.01
CA LEU A 7 2.88 -10.44 4.43
C LEU A 7 3.06 -11.24 5.74
N SER A 8 3.83 -10.72 6.70
CA SER A 8 3.99 -11.39 8.00
C SER A 8 2.96 -10.86 8.99
N GLY A 9 1.92 -11.64 9.27
CA GLY A 9 0.94 -11.28 10.30
C GLY A 9 -0.15 -12.34 10.48
N ASP A 10 -0.03 -13.12 11.55
CA ASP A 10 -0.81 -14.30 11.93
C ASP A 10 -2.35 -14.12 12.07
N LYS A 11 -2.95 -13.02 11.60
CA LYS A 11 -4.42 -12.79 11.62
C LYS A 11 -4.97 -11.99 10.43
N CYS A 12 -4.18 -11.67 9.41
CA CYS A 12 -4.68 -10.99 8.21
C CYS A 12 -4.04 -11.62 6.95
N THR A 13 -4.39 -12.87 6.66
CA THR A 13 -3.99 -13.58 5.44
C THR A 13 -4.62 -12.93 4.20
N GLY A 14 -3.83 -12.76 3.15
CA GLY A 14 -4.29 -12.30 1.83
C GLY A 14 -4.30 -10.78 1.70
N LEU A 15 -3.31 -10.24 1.01
CA LEU A 15 -3.34 -8.86 0.51
C LEU A 15 -4.20 -8.86 -0.75
N SER A 16 -5.51 -9.08 -0.61
CA SER A 16 -6.40 -8.93 -1.75
C SER A 16 -6.44 -7.45 -2.10
N VAL A 17 -5.82 -7.10 -3.23
CA VAL A 17 -5.81 -5.75 -3.78
C VAL A 17 -7.25 -5.23 -3.97
N SER A 18 -8.22 -6.14 -4.10
CA SER A 18 -9.65 -5.84 -4.18
C SER A 18 -10.24 -5.15 -2.95
N ASP A 19 -9.63 -5.26 -1.76
CA ASP A 19 -10.08 -4.48 -0.58
C ASP A 19 -9.94 -2.97 -0.83
N PHE A 20 -9.02 -2.58 -1.72
CA PHE A 20 -8.75 -1.19 -2.07
C PHE A 20 -9.65 -0.66 -3.21
N ASP A 21 -10.31 -1.53 -3.99
CA ASP A 21 -11.22 -1.14 -5.08
C ASP A 21 -12.44 -0.34 -4.58
N THR A 22 -12.77 -0.48 -3.28
CA THR A 22 -13.85 0.29 -2.64
C THR A 22 -13.59 1.81 -2.61
N TYR A 23 -12.33 2.22 -2.74
CA TYR A 23 -11.92 3.62 -2.75
C TYR A 23 -11.36 3.96 -4.13
N LYS A 24 -11.86 5.00 -4.80
CA LYS A 24 -11.32 5.42 -6.11
C LYS A 24 -9.88 5.90 -5.93
N ILE A 25 -8.92 5.02 -6.23
CA ILE A 25 -7.50 5.32 -6.14
C ILE A 25 -7.04 6.00 -7.43
N PRO A 26 -6.47 7.21 -7.37
CA PRO A 26 -6.02 7.94 -8.57
C PRO A 26 -4.78 7.32 -9.24
N ALA A 27 -3.99 6.52 -8.50
CA ALA A 27 -2.77 5.89 -8.96
C ALA A 27 -2.63 4.46 -8.41
N PRO A 28 -3.44 3.49 -8.88
CA PRO A 28 -3.29 2.10 -8.44
C PRO A 28 -1.92 1.55 -8.90
N PRO A 29 -1.38 0.55 -8.19
CA PRO A 29 -0.21 -0.19 -8.67
C PRO A 29 -0.47 -0.71 -10.10
N GLN A 30 0.52 -0.64 -10.97
CA GLN A 30 0.45 -1.20 -12.32
C GLN A 30 0.27 -2.72 -12.31
N GLY A 31 0.73 -3.35 -11.24
CA GLY A 31 0.57 -4.78 -11.01
C GLY A 31 0.99 -5.16 -9.60
N SER A 32 0.81 -6.43 -9.27
CA SER A 32 1.34 -7.03 -8.06
C SER A 32 1.90 -8.42 -8.34
N LYS A 33 2.94 -8.82 -7.60
CA LYS A 33 3.53 -10.15 -7.65
C LYS A 33 3.63 -10.71 -6.24
N GLU A 34 3.17 -11.94 -6.03
CA GLU A 34 3.32 -12.63 -4.75
C GLU A 34 4.48 -13.64 -4.82
N GLU A 35 5.36 -13.61 -3.83
CA GLU A 35 6.49 -14.54 -3.72
C GLU A 35 6.67 -14.95 -2.25
N GLY A 36 6.15 -16.14 -1.90
CA GLY A 36 6.17 -16.65 -0.53
C GLY A 36 5.37 -15.76 0.42
N LEU A 37 6.07 -15.14 1.38
CA LEU A 37 5.48 -14.19 2.34
C LEU A 37 5.63 -12.73 1.89
N ASN A 38 6.01 -12.48 0.64
CA ASN A 38 6.17 -11.12 0.11
C ASN A 38 5.13 -10.83 -0.96
N CYS A 39 4.60 -9.60 -0.94
CA CYS A 39 3.79 -9.03 -2.01
C CYS A 39 4.54 -7.82 -2.56
N TYR A 40 4.87 -7.84 -3.84
CA TYR A 40 5.54 -6.74 -4.52
C TYR A 40 4.48 -5.92 -5.24
N LEU A 41 4.35 -4.64 -4.87
CA LEU A 41 3.55 -3.68 -5.61
C LEU A 41 4.43 -3.02 -6.67
N ILE A 42 3.98 -3.07 -7.92
CA ILE A 42 4.72 -2.53 -9.06
C ILE A 42 4.13 -1.17 -9.41
N PHE A 43 4.96 -0.14 -9.40
CA PHE A 43 4.61 1.24 -9.75
C PHE A 43 5.45 1.71 -10.94
N SER A 44 4.93 2.66 -11.72
CA SER A 44 5.67 3.25 -12.85
C SER A 44 7.00 3.86 -12.40
N ASN A 45 6.98 4.60 -11.29
CA ASN A 45 8.11 5.33 -10.71
C ASN A 45 7.87 5.60 -9.20
N SER A 46 8.83 6.25 -8.55
CA SER A 46 8.74 6.62 -7.12
C SER A 46 7.61 7.62 -6.84
N GLU A 47 7.35 8.54 -7.77
CA GLU A 47 6.30 9.57 -7.65
C GLU A 47 4.91 8.94 -7.53
N GLU A 48 4.58 7.98 -8.39
CA GLU A 48 3.30 7.25 -8.36
C GLU A 48 3.17 6.40 -7.10
N ALA A 49 4.25 5.78 -6.63
CA ALA A 49 4.25 5.06 -5.35
C ALA A 49 3.94 5.99 -4.17
N ILE A 50 4.50 7.20 -4.17
CA ILE A 50 4.27 8.20 -3.12
C ILE A 50 2.84 8.76 -3.19
N LYS A 51 2.34 9.09 -4.39
CA LYS A 51 0.93 9.50 -4.58
C LYS A 51 -0.03 8.43 -4.05
N TYR A 52 0.28 7.16 -4.32
CA TYR A 52 -0.47 6.03 -3.80
C TYR A 52 -0.44 5.98 -2.26
N ALA A 53 0.72 6.14 -1.64
CA ALA A 53 0.85 6.16 -0.18
C ALA A 53 0.11 7.34 0.48
N ILE A 54 0.16 8.55 -0.11
CA ILE A 54 -0.59 9.72 0.37
C ILE A 54 -2.10 9.44 0.33
N HIS A 55 -2.60 8.90 -0.78
CA HIS A 55 -4.02 8.57 -0.90
C HIS A 55 -4.45 7.50 0.11
N LEU A 56 -3.62 6.47 0.32
CA LEU A 56 -3.86 5.46 1.33
C LEU A 56 -3.89 6.07 2.75
N ASN A 57 -3.05 7.07 3.03
CA ASN A 57 -3.08 7.78 4.31
C ASN A 57 -4.41 8.51 4.52
N ASP A 58 -4.93 9.18 3.50
CA ASP A 58 -6.26 9.82 3.57
C ASP A 58 -7.38 8.80 3.81
N VAL A 59 -7.32 7.64 3.15
CA VAL A 59 -8.26 6.54 3.39
C VAL A 59 -8.13 6.03 4.83
N TYR A 60 -6.92 5.88 5.34
CA TYR A 60 -6.67 5.44 6.72
C TYR A 60 -7.25 6.40 7.76
N GLU A 61 -7.15 7.71 7.54
CA GLU A 61 -7.70 8.73 8.42
C GLU A 61 -9.23 8.77 8.38
N ARG A 62 -9.84 8.61 7.19
CA ARG A 62 -11.31 8.56 7.04
C ARG A 62 -11.95 7.26 7.51
N MET A 63 -11.18 6.18 7.53
CA MET A 63 -11.65 4.87 7.97
C MET A 63 -11.93 4.91 9.47
N GLU A 64 -13.08 4.40 9.90
CA GLU A 64 -13.41 4.34 11.33
C GLU A 64 -12.43 3.44 12.09
N ALA A 65 -12.14 3.80 13.34
CA ALA A 65 -11.33 2.99 14.24
C ALA A 65 -12.15 1.84 14.86
N SER A 66 -12.86 1.07 14.03
CA SER A 66 -13.67 -0.07 14.45
C SER A 66 -12.96 -1.41 14.21
N SER A 67 -13.37 -2.44 14.94
CA SER A 67 -12.85 -3.81 14.79
C SER A 67 -13.03 -4.35 13.37
N LYS A 68 -14.07 -3.92 12.66
CA LYS A 68 -14.39 -4.28 11.27
C LYS A 68 -13.27 -3.93 10.29
N TYR A 69 -12.60 -2.80 10.50
CA TYR A 69 -11.57 -2.30 9.58
C TYR A 69 -10.14 -2.50 10.10
N LYS A 70 -9.97 -3.21 11.22
CA LYS A 70 -8.66 -3.40 11.88
C LYS A 70 -7.60 -4.01 10.96
N CYS A 71 -7.96 -4.98 10.11
CA CYS A 71 -7.02 -5.56 9.14
C CYS A 71 -6.68 -4.56 8.01
N SER A 72 -7.67 -3.92 7.40
CA SER A 72 -7.44 -2.92 6.32
C SER A 72 -6.55 -1.77 6.80
N ARG A 73 -6.80 -1.25 8.00
CA ARG A 73 -5.96 -0.21 8.63
C ARG A 73 -4.51 -0.66 8.83
N LYS A 74 -4.28 -1.91 9.25
CA LYS A 74 -2.93 -2.47 9.40
C LYS A 74 -2.24 -2.63 8.05
N LYS A 75 -2.95 -3.15 7.03
CA LYS A 75 -2.42 -3.30 5.67
C LYS A 75 -1.99 -1.95 5.09
N ILE A 76 -2.87 -0.95 5.16
CA ILE A 76 -2.58 0.41 4.69
C ILE A 76 -1.32 0.97 5.35
N LYS A 77 -1.20 0.84 6.68
CA LYS A 77 0.00 1.28 7.40
C LYS A 77 1.28 0.59 6.92
N GLN A 78 1.23 -0.71 6.63
CA GLN A 78 2.38 -1.44 6.11
C GLN A 78 2.78 -0.96 4.72
N ILE A 79 1.80 -0.69 3.85
CA ILE A 79 2.06 -0.17 2.51
C ILE A 79 2.72 1.21 2.59
N ILE A 80 2.14 2.14 3.35
CA ILE A 80 2.68 3.49 3.53
C ILE A 80 4.12 3.42 4.06
N LYS A 81 4.36 2.57 5.06
CA LYS A 81 5.69 2.36 5.61
C LYS A 81 6.67 1.85 4.55
N ALA A 82 6.31 0.81 3.81
CA ALA A 82 7.17 0.23 2.78
C ALA A 82 7.48 1.21 1.65
N VAL A 83 6.50 2.01 1.22
CA VAL A 83 6.72 3.10 0.26
C VAL A 83 7.70 4.12 0.84
N ASN A 84 7.51 4.59 2.07
CA ASN A 84 8.42 5.57 2.66
C ASN A 84 9.85 5.04 2.91
N GLU A 85 10.03 3.72 3.05
CA GLU A 85 11.35 3.11 3.23
C GLU A 85 12.06 2.82 1.90
N GLN A 86 11.31 2.58 0.82
CA GLN A 86 11.84 2.09 -0.44
C GLN A 86 11.74 3.10 -1.59
N ALA A 87 10.81 4.06 -1.53
CA ALA A 87 10.71 5.14 -2.51
C ALA A 87 11.92 6.05 -2.40
N ASP A 88 12.65 6.17 -3.51
CA ASP A 88 13.72 7.15 -3.59
C ASP A 88 13.11 8.54 -3.75
N PHE A 89 13.16 9.32 -2.65
CA PHE A 89 12.68 10.69 -2.63
C PHE A 89 13.60 11.66 -3.39
N LYS A 90 14.80 11.22 -3.78
CA LYS A 90 15.78 12.08 -4.50
C LYS A 90 15.36 12.38 -5.93
N ASP A 91 14.54 11.53 -6.54
CA ASP A 91 14.02 11.70 -7.90
C ASP A 91 12.73 12.55 -7.95
N LEU A 92 12.27 13.09 -6.82
CA LEU A 92 11.10 13.96 -6.77
C LEU A 92 11.47 15.38 -7.21
N THR A 93 11.15 15.71 -8.45
CA THR A 93 11.10 17.11 -8.90
C THR A 93 9.79 17.74 -8.43
N PHE A 94 9.88 18.67 -7.49
CA PHE A 94 8.78 19.54 -7.03
C PHE A 94 8.61 20.76 -7.93
#